data_AF-A0A2U2P9I0-F1
#
_entry.id   AF-A0A2U2P9I0-F1
#
_cell.length_a   1.000
_cell.length_b   1.000
_cell.length_c   1.000
_cell.angle_alpha   90.00
_cell.angle_beta   90.00
_cell.angle_gamma   90.00
#
_symmetry.space_group_name_H-M   'P 1'
#
loop_
_entity.id
_entity.type
_entity.pdbx_description
1 polymer ?
#
loop_
_entity_poly.entity_id
_entity_poly.type
_entity_poly.pdbx_seq_one_letter_code
_entity_poly.pdbx_strand_id
1 'polypeptide(L)'
;MIWINTNVWGFSNKERKRESVVQFAIGSNSKDTIDFASIVKGNTELVEASINRDTLKIVSENRSFFYPFGRYKSISLIRSHNPLFNIIIEKAKLPNRSFTNIYKLIYKNSFVKLIKDPDLEGLGVVSGKIKDKGLKLQNGVEVGMTKSAFLNLYFNDSAPQFEKIKVVEIISGAAGIWHYYYFKDDVLSSIAFDSDYVLDGI
;
A
#
# COMPACT_ATOMS: atom_id res chain seq x y z
N MET A 1 44.32 -11.46 48.56
CA MET A 1 44.52 -12.37 47.41
C MET A 1 43.10 -12.67 46.90
N ILE A 2 42.53 -12.15 45.81
CA ILE A 2 42.96 -11.49 44.56
C ILE A 2 41.77 -10.58 44.11
N TRP A 3 42.05 -9.39 43.53
CA TRP A 3 41.12 -8.53 42.74
C TRP A 3 40.76 -9.23 41.41
N ILE A 4 39.70 -8.98 40.61
CA ILE A 4 39.37 -7.77 39.82
C ILE A 4 37.92 -7.88 39.24
N ASN A 5 37.25 -6.74 39.25
CA ASN A 5 36.20 -6.14 38.40
C ASN A 5 35.98 -6.66 36.94
N THR A 6 34.73 -6.67 36.43
CA THR A 6 34.24 -5.71 35.38
C THR A 6 32.86 -6.05 34.75
N ASN A 7 32.05 -4.98 34.67
CA ASN A 7 31.15 -4.55 33.57
C ASN A 7 29.77 -5.21 33.32
N VAL A 8 28.77 -4.55 33.90
CA VAL A 8 27.64 -3.85 33.24
C VAL A 8 27.60 -3.94 31.70
N TRP A 9 26.51 -4.48 31.16
CA TRP A 9 25.89 -4.00 29.92
C TRP A 9 24.37 -4.00 30.08
N GLY A 10 23.82 -2.81 30.30
CA GLY A 10 22.39 -2.55 30.17
C GLY A 10 22.03 -2.42 28.70
N PHE A 11 21.08 -3.24 28.24
CA PHE A 11 20.30 -2.90 27.06
C PHE A 11 19.09 -2.09 27.53
N SER A 12 19.29 -0.78 27.62
CA SER A 12 18.19 0.18 27.55
C SER A 12 17.53 -0.04 26.19
N ASN A 13 16.32 -0.60 26.19
CA ASN A 13 15.44 -0.64 25.02
C ASN A 13 14.97 0.80 24.77
N LYS A 14 15.86 1.61 24.23
CA LYS A 14 15.51 2.90 23.65
C LYS A 14 14.90 2.55 22.30
N GLU A 15 13.57 2.44 22.27
CA GLU A 15 12.80 2.49 21.02
C GLU A 15 13.32 3.68 20.23
N ARG A 16 14.15 3.42 19.22
CA ARG A 16 14.43 4.39 18.18
C ARG A 16 13.10 4.59 17.47
N LYS A 17 12.33 5.59 17.88
CA LYS A 17 11.44 6.31 16.96
C LYS A 17 12.30 6.61 15.74
N ARG A 18 12.13 5.84 14.66
CA ARG A 18 12.58 6.27 13.36
C ARG A 18 11.76 7.51 13.08
N GLU A 19 12.37 8.67 13.21
CA GLU A 19 11.85 9.87 12.59
C GLU A 19 11.81 9.56 11.10
N SER A 20 10.62 9.27 10.58
CA SER A 20 10.38 9.25 9.15
C SER A 20 10.69 10.66 8.66
N VAL A 21 11.86 10.84 8.05
CA VAL A 21 12.22 12.10 7.40
C VAL A 21 11.34 12.16 6.16
N VAL A 22 10.21 12.84 6.29
CA VAL A 22 9.29 12.99 5.17
C VAL A 22 9.85 14.08 4.26
N GLN A 23 10.26 13.71 3.04
CA GLN A 23 10.73 14.68 2.06
C GLN A 23 9.53 15.17 1.26
N PHE A 24 9.36 16.49 1.16
CA PHE A 24 8.23 17.10 0.46
C PHE A 24 8.73 17.91 -0.73
N ALA A 25 8.39 17.47 -1.94
CA ALA A 25 8.66 18.23 -3.15
C ALA A 25 7.53 19.24 -3.40
N ILE A 26 7.89 20.53 -3.36
CA ILE A 26 6.97 21.65 -3.57
C ILE A 26 6.78 21.90 -5.07
N GLY A 27 5.56 21.66 -5.58
CA GLY A 27 5.12 22.20 -6.87
C GLY A 27 4.86 23.71 -6.75
N SER A 28 5.48 24.51 -7.62
CA SER A 28 5.55 25.96 -7.55
C SER A 28 4.21 26.70 -7.75
N ASN A 29 3.70 27.31 -6.66
CA ASN A 29 3.16 28.67 -6.60
C ASN A 29 2.87 29.03 -5.12
N SER A 30 3.39 30.18 -4.66
CA SER A 30 3.58 30.54 -3.24
C SER A 30 2.32 30.78 -2.38
N LYS A 31 1.12 30.48 -2.89
CA LYS A 31 -0.14 30.52 -2.12
C LYS A 31 -0.82 29.15 -1.94
N ASP A 32 -0.35 28.10 -2.61
CA ASP A 32 -1.01 26.79 -2.66
C ASP A 32 -0.16 25.65 -2.06
N THR A 33 0.97 25.98 -1.44
CA THR A 33 1.90 24.99 -0.88
C THR A 33 1.35 24.38 0.40
N ILE A 34 1.17 23.06 0.41
CA ILE A 34 0.83 22.30 1.61
C ILE A 34 2.12 21.94 2.33
N ASP A 35 2.21 22.30 3.60
CA ASP A 35 3.19 21.72 4.50
C ASP A 35 2.65 20.38 5.01
N PHE A 36 2.98 19.31 4.29
CA PHE A 36 2.57 17.97 4.70
C PHE A 36 3.21 17.55 6.02
N ALA A 37 4.36 18.11 6.42
CA ALA A 37 5.02 17.77 7.67
C ALA A 37 4.14 18.07 8.88
N SER A 38 3.39 19.18 8.82
CA SER A 38 2.52 19.61 9.91
C SER A 38 1.19 18.86 9.97
N ILE A 39 0.70 18.32 8.85
CA ILE A 39 -0.61 17.67 8.79
C ILE A 39 -0.56 16.14 8.75
N VAL A 40 0.59 15.51 8.51
CA VAL A 40 0.71 14.04 8.51
C VAL A 40 0.45 13.47 9.90
N LYS A 41 -0.33 12.39 9.96
CA LYS A 41 -0.52 11.61 11.18
C LYS A 41 0.80 10.97 11.60
N GLY A 42 1.15 11.08 12.88
CA GLY A 42 2.28 10.37 13.44
C GLY A 42 2.14 8.85 13.25
N ASN A 43 3.25 8.14 13.00
CA ASN A 43 3.32 6.68 12.81
C ASN A 43 2.62 6.12 11.55
N THR A 44 2.50 6.90 10.48
CA THR A 44 1.88 6.45 9.21
C THR A 44 2.86 5.77 8.25
N GLU A 45 4.15 5.69 8.60
CA GLU A 45 5.23 5.19 7.72
C GLU A 45 5.22 5.87 6.34
N LEU A 46 4.77 7.14 6.28
CA LEU A 46 4.86 7.96 5.08
C LEU A 46 6.27 8.54 4.95
N VAL A 47 6.79 8.52 3.71
CA VAL A 47 8.13 8.99 3.36
C VAL A 47 8.07 10.24 2.49
N GLU A 48 7.06 10.35 1.63
CA GLU A 48 6.86 11.53 0.80
C GLU A 48 5.37 11.71 0.52
N ALA A 49 4.94 12.96 0.39
CA ALA A 49 3.65 13.31 -0.16
C ALA A 49 3.77 14.53 -1.09
N SER A 50 3.06 14.52 -2.19
CA SER A 50 2.99 15.66 -3.12
C SER A 50 1.66 15.67 -3.87
N ILE A 51 1.24 16.84 -4.34
CA ILE A 51 0.05 16.96 -5.18
C ILE A 51 0.46 17.43 -6.57
N ASN A 52 -0.02 16.71 -7.58
CA ASN A 52 0.04 17.13 -8.97
C ASN A 52 -1.38 17.15 -9.54
N ARG A 53 -1.87 18.34 -9.87
CA ARG A 53 -3.25 18.58 -10.36
C ARG A 53 -4.31 18.01 -9.40
N ASP A 54 -4.95 16.91 -9.79
CA ASP A 54 -6.02 16.20 -9.07
C ASP A 54 -5.53 14.90 -8.42
N THR A 55 -4.22 14.64 -8.45
CA THR A 55 -3.59 13.44 -7.91
C THR A 55 -2.74 13.78 -6.70
N LEU A 56 -3.05 13.15 -5.55
CA LEU A 56 -2.20 13.14 -4.37
C LEU A 56 -1.32 11.91 -4.44
N LYS A 57 -0.01 12.11 -4.56
CA LYS A 57 0.99 11.06 -4.55
C LYS A 57 1.53 10.89 -3.14
N ILE A 58 1.64 9.64 -2.70
CA ILE A 58 2.18 9.26 -1.40
C ILE A 58 3.20 8.14 -1.62
N VAL A 59 4.36 8.25 -0.98
CA VAL A 59 5.33 7.16 -0.86
C VAL A 59 5.29 6.67 0.58
N SER A 60 5.13 5.36 0.79
CA SER A 60 5.03 4.80 2.13
C SER A 60 5.78 3.48 2.28
N GLU A 61 6.47 3.30 3.40
CA GLU A 61 7.11 2.04 3.79
C GLU A 61 6.12 1.04 4.43
N ASN A 62 4.85 1.41 4.56
CA ASN A 62 3.83 0.56 5.17
C ASN A 62 3.64 -0.74 4.39
N ARG A 63 3.96 -1.85 5.08
CA ARG A 63 3.88 -3.21 4.53
C ARG A 63 2.47 -3.62 4.07
N SER A 64 1.43 -2.97 4.57
CA SER A 64 0.06 -3.20 4.08
C SER A 64 -0.14 -2.80 2.62
N PHE A 65 0.68 -1.91 2.07
CA PHE A 65 0.68 -1.63 0.63
C PHE A 65 1.33 -2.76 -0.16
N PHE A 66 2.32 -3.45 0.41
CA PHE A 66 2.90 -4.61 -0.26
C PHE A 66 2.00 -5.85 -0.18
N TYR A 67 1.23 -5.98 0.90
CA TYR A 67 0.28 -7.08 1.12
C TYR A 67 -1.13 -6.54 1.43
N PRO A 68 -1.88 -6.01 0.45
CA PRO A 68 -3.16 -5.31 0.68
C PRO A 68 -4.26 -6.17 1.32
N PHE A 69 -4.15 -7.49 1.24
CA PHE A 69 -5.11 -8.42 1.84
C PHE A 69 -4.53 -9.16 3.06
N GLY A 70 -3.31 -8.86 3.46
CA GLY A 70 -2.55 -9.67 4.41
C GLY A 70 -1.52 -10.56 3.71
N ARG A 71 -0.52 -10.96 4.49
CA ARG A 71 0.59 -11.79 4.01
C ARG A 71 0.22 -13.27 4.08
N TYR A 72 -0.07 -13.85 2.92
CA TYR A 72 -0.42 -15.27 2.80
C TYR A 72 0.66 -16.05 2.06
N LYS A 73 1.07 -17.18 2.63
CA LYS A 73 2.07 -18.08 2.02
C LYS A 73 1.51 -18.99 0.92
N SER A 74 0.18 -19.10 0.83
CA SER A 74 -0.49 -19.98 -0.13
C SER A 74 -1.89 -19.48 -0.48
N ILE A 75 -2.36 -19.89 -1.66
CA ILE A 75 -3.73 -19.58 -2.11
C ILE A 75 -4.80 -20.22 -1.23
N SER A 76 -4.50 -21.37 -0.61
CA SER A 76 -5.41 -22.04 0.33
C SER A 76 -5.70 -21.17 1.55
N LEU A 77 -4.69 -20.47 2.07
CA LEU A 77 -4.85 -19.54 3.20
C LEU A 77 -5.65 -18.29 2.80
N ILE A 78 -5.45 -17.77 1.59
CA ILE A 78 -6.29 -16.69 1.06
C ILE A 78 -7.74 -17.13 1.03
N ARG A 79 -8.02 -18.31 0.48
CA ARG A 79 -9.38 -18.84 0.34
C ARG A 79 -10.08 -18.98 1.69
N SER A 80 -9.38 -19.45 2.72
CA SER A 80 -9.97 -19.61 4.06
C SER A 80 -10.30 -18.28 4.74
N HIS A 81 -9.50 -17.24 4.50
CA HIS A 81 -9.71 -15.91 5.12
C HIS A 81 -10.57 -14.98 4.27
N ASN A 82 -10.67 -15.23 2.97
CA ASN A 82 -11.42 -14.41 2.02
C ASN A 82 -12.34 -15.30 1.15
N PRO A 83 -13.34 -15.96 1.77
CA PRO A 83 -14.20 -16.93 1.08
C PRO A 83 -15.09 -16.31 -0.01
N LEU A 84 -15.16 -14.98 -0.08
CA LEU A 84 -15.92 -14.24 -1.09
C LEU A 84 -15.30 -14.34 -2.49
N PHE A 85 -14.01 -14.64 -2.59
CA PHE A 85 -13.35 -14.74 -3.89
C PHE A 85 -13.57 -16.10 -4.54
N ASN A 86 -14.02 -16.08 -5.79
CA ASN A 86 -13.76 -17.17 -6.72
C ASN A 86 -12.29 -17.11 -7.17
N ILE A 87 -11.63 -18.25 -7.38
CA ILE A 87 -10.21 -18.29 -7.73
C ILE A 87 -10.03 -19.03 -9.04
N ILE A 88 -9.48 -18.34 -10.04
CA ILE A 88 -9.04 -18.90 -11.32
C ILE A 88 -7.52 -18.96 -11.31
N ILE A 89 -6.96 -20.05 -11.84
CA ILE A 89 -5.51 -20.21 -12.00
C ILE A 89 -5.18 -20.01 -13.47
N GLU A 90 -4.38 -18.99 -13.75
CA GLU A 90 -3.77 -18.72 -15.04
C GLU A 90 -2.29 -19.15 -14.98
N LYS A 91 -1.70 -19.53 -16.11
CA LYS A 91 -0.24 -19.73 -16.21
C LYS A 91 0.38 -18.50 -16.83
N ALA A 92 1.52 -18.06 -16.28
CA ALA A 92 2.33 -17.02 -16.87
C ALA A 92 3.80 -17.44 -16.86
N LYS A 93 4.60 -16.84 -17.74
CA LYS A 93 6.05 -17.00 -17.73
C LYS A 93 6.68 -15.75 -17.13
N LEU A 94 7.54 -15.95 -16.14
CA LEU A 94 8.40 -14.90 -15.62
C LEU A 94 9.66 -14.80 -16.50
N PRO A 95 10.22 -13.59 -16.74
CA PRO A 95 11.45 -13.41 -17.48
C PRO A 95 12.56 -14.32 -16.92
N ASN A 96 13.21 -15.08 -17.80
CA ASN A 96 14.30 -16.00 -17.43
C ASN A 96 13.93 -17.08 -16.39
N ARG A 97 12.64 -17.37 -16.18
CA ARG A 97 12.16 -18.38 -15.23
C ARG A 97 11.16 -19.35 -15.89
N SER A 98 10.91 -20.46 -15.19
CA SER A 98 9.87 -21.42 -15.56
C SER A 98 8.46 -20.83 -15.40
N PHE A 99 7.47 -21.50 -15.99
CA PHE A 99 6.06 -21.13 -15.82
C PHE A 99 5.68 -21.11 -14.34
N THR A 100 4.93 -20.09 -13.96
CA THR A 100 4.36 -19.93 -12.63
C THR A 100 2.84 -19.74 -12.72
N ASN A 101 2.17 -19.98 -11.59
CA ASN A 101 0.74 -19.81 -11.47
C ASN A 101 0.43 -18.36 -11.07
N ILE A 102 -0.44 -17.72 -11.85
CA ILE A 102 -1.13 -16.50 -11.48
C ILE A 102 -2.50 -16.88 -10.93
N TYR A 103 -2.77 -16.49 -9.69
CA TYR A 103 -4.04 -16.70 -9.04
C TYR A 103 -4.89 -15.45 -9.22
N LYS A 104 -5.92 -15.54 -10.05
CA LYS A 104 -6.90 -14.47 -10.25
C LYS A 104 -8.07 -14.68 -9.30
N LEU A 105 -8.10 -13.86 -8.25
CA LEU A 105 -9.18 -13.76 -7.28
C LEU A 105 -10.26 -12.87 -7.89
N ILE A 106 -11.50 -13.34 -7.96
CA ILE A 106 -12.63 -12.65 -8.59
C ILE A 106 -13.77 -12.53 -7.59
N TYR A 107 -14.31 -11.34 -7.45
CA TYR A 107 -15.51 -11.08 -6.66
C TYR A 107 -16.36 -10.05 -7.41
N LYS A 108 -17.52 -10.48 -7.94
CA LYS A 108 -18.38 -9.65 -8.79
C LYS A 108 -17.58 -9.02 -9.95
N ASN A 109 -17.53 -7.69 -10.03
CA ASN A 109 -16.81 -6.93 -11.06
C ASN A 109 -15.37 -6.57 -10.65
N SER A 110 -14.91 -7.13 -9.54
CA SER A 110 -13.60 -6.90 -8.94
C SER A 110 -12.70 -8.10 -9.16
N PHE A 111 -11.41 -7.85 -9.38
CA PHE A 111 -10.40 -8.90 -9.43
C PHE A 111 -9.06 -8.45 -8.86
N VAL A 112 -8.28 -9.40 -8.39
CA VAL A 112 -6.88 -9.22 -8.02
C VAL A 112 -6.08 -10.42 -8.53
N LYS A 113 -4.99 -10.16 -9.23
CA LYS A 113 -4.04 -11.18 -9.69
C LYS A 113 -2.87 -11.24 -8.72
N LEU A 114 -2.61 -12.44 -8.22
CA LEU A 114 -1.52 -12.73 -7.31
C LEU A 114 -0.56 -13.74 -7.90
N ILE A 115 0.70 -13.66 -7.53
CA ILE A 115 1.75 -14.57 -7.98
C ILE A 115 2.50 -15.14 -6.78
N LYS A 116 2.93 -16.40 -6.89
CA LYS A 116 3.90 -16.96 -5.98
C LYS A 116 5.30 -16.72 -6.57
N ASP A 117 5.98 -15.72 -6.01
CA ASP A 117 7.36 -15.41 -6.34
C ASP A 117 8.29 -16.05 -5.28
N PRO A 118 9.30 -16.84 -5.68
CA PRO A 118 10.28 -17.40 -4.75
C PRO A 118 11.00 -16.35 -3.89
N ASP A 119 11.13 -15.11 -4.38
CA ASP A 119 11.84 -14.03 -3.70
C ASP A 119 10.95 -13.34 -2.64
N LEU A 120 9.66 -13.64 -2.63
CA LEU A 120 8.71 -13.09 -1.68
C LEU A 120 8.32 -14.10 -0.61
N GLU A 121 8.20 -13.62 0.62
CA GLU A 121 7.77 -14.44 1.75
C GLU A 121 6.24 -14.68 1.80
N GLY A 122 5.52 -14.29 0.74
CA GLY A 122 4.07 -14.36 0.57
C GLY A 122 3.67 -14.20 -0.89
N LEU A 123 2.37 -14.17 -1.15
CA LEU A 123 1.86 -13.91 -2.50
C LEU A 123 2.00 -12.42 -2.85
N GLY A 124 2.69 -12.14 -3.95
CA GLY A 124 2.84 -10.79 -4.51
C GLY A 124 1.61 -10.40 -5.31
N VAL A 125 1.27 -9.11 -5.32
CA VAL A 125 0.23 -8.56 -6.20
C VAL A 125 0.84 -8.25 -7.55
N VAL A 126 0.22 -8.75 -8.62
CA VAL A 126 0.60 -8.43 -10.00
C VAL A 126 -0.20 -7.22 -10.49
N SER A 127 -1.52 -7.30 -10.34
CA SER A 127 -2.43 -6.23 -10.73
C SER A 127 -3.81 -6.49 -10.15
N GLY A 128 -4.67 -5.48 -10.17
CA GLY A 128 -6.05 -5.68 -9.78
C GLY A 128 -6.91 -4.45 -9.95
N LYS A 129 -8.21 -4.67 -9.89
CA LYS A 129 -9.22 -3.62 -9.87
C LYS A 129 -10.37 -4.03 -8.97
N ILE A 130 -10.60 -3.26 -7.91
CA ILE A 130 -11.74 -3.41 -7.00
C ILE A 130 -12.74 -2.30 -7.30
N LYS A 131 -13.98 -2.68 -7.63
CA LYS A 131 -15.09 -1.77 -7.90
C LYS A 131 -16.30 -2.04 -7.00
N ASP A 132 -16.34 -3.20 -6.35
CA ASP A 132 -17.50 -3.64 -5.57
C ASP A 132 -17.25 -3.43 -4.08
N LYS A 133 -18.30 -3.02 -3.36
CA LYS A 133 -18.29 -2.93 -1.89
C LYS A 133 -18.16 -4.31 -1.25
N GLY A 134 -17.65 -4.34 -0.02
CA GLY A 134 -17.51 -5.56 0.80
C GLY A 134 -16.15 -6.24 0.71
N LEU A 135 -15.23 -5.73 -0.11
CA LEU A 135 -13.82 -6.10 -0.07
C LEU A 135 -13.05 -5.03 0.71
N LYS A 136 -12.59 -5.40 1.92
CA LYS A 136 -11.83 -4.52 2.80
C LYS A 136 -10.36 -4.91 2.75
N LEU A 137 -9.49 -3.92 2.49
CA LEU A 137 -8.05 -4.08 2.55
C LEU A 137 -7.57 -4.16 4.00
N GLN A 138 -6.34 -4.62 4.22
CA GLN A 138 -5.74 -4.79 5.55
C GLN A 138 -5.66 -3.47 6.34
N ASN A 139 -5.44 -2.35 5.65
CA ASN A 139 -5.45 -1.01 6.25
C ASN A 139 -6.87 -0.44 6.48
N GLY A 140 -7.90 -1.24 6.20
CA GLY A 140 -9.30 -0.89 6.41
C GLY A 140 -9.96 -0.13 5.26
N VAL A 141 -9.24 0.16 4.18
CA VAL A 141 -9.79 0.83 3.00
C VAL A 141 -10.75 -0.10 2.25
N GLU A 142 -11.88 0.42 1.80
CA GLU A 142 -12.84 -0.29 0.95
C GLU A 142 -13.59 0.67 0.02
N VAL A 143 -14.07 0.16 -1.11
CA VAL A 143 -14.94 0.92 -2.02
C VAL A 143 -16.19 1.38 -1.27
N GLY A 144 -16.56 2.65 -1.45
CA GLY A 144 -17.67 3.29 -0.74
C GLY A 144 -17.24 4.17 0.45
N MET A 145 -15.98 4.10 0.88
CA MET A 145 -15.43 5.02 1.89
C MET A 145 -15.41 6.46 1.38
N THR A 146 -15.66 7.45 2.24
CA THR A 146 -15.57 8.87 1.84
C THR A 146 -14.11 9.30 1.69
N LYS A 147 -13.85 10.29 0.83
CA LYS A 147 -12.53 10.88 0.63
C LYS A 147 -11.93 11.39 1.93
N SER A 148 -12.74 12.06 2.76
CA SER A 148 -12.31 12.51 4.09
C SER A 148 -11.91 11.34 4.99
N ALA A 149 -12.72 10.28 5.08
CA ALA A 149 -12.38 9.12 5.90
C ALA A 149 -11.09 8.42 5.42
N PHE A 150 -10.88 8.35 4.10
CA PHE A 150 -9.65 7.83 3.52
C PHE A 150 -8.43 8.70 3.87
N LEU A 151 -8.51 10.02 3.66
CA LEU A 151 -7.40 10.94 3.95
C LEU A 151 -7.06 10.96 5.44
N ASN A 152 -8.05 10.79 6.30
CA ASN A 152 -7.87 10.64 7.75
C ASN A 152 -7.08 9.39 8.13
N LEU A 153 -6.78 8.45 7.22
CA LEU A 153 -5.82 7.37 7.51
C LEU A 153 -4.38 7.88 7.56
N TYR A 154 -4.10 9.03 6.94
CA TYR A 154 -2.76 9.53 6.65
C TYR A 154 -2.49 10.93 7.23
N PHE A 155 -3.53 11.75 7.37
CA PHE A 155 -3.42 13.15 7.77
C PHE A 155 -4.35 13.46 8.97
N ASN A 156 -3.90 14.32 9.87
CA ASN A 156 -4.66 14.81 11.03
C ASN A 156 -5.66 15.89 10.63
N ASP A 157 -5.26 16.74 9.69
CA ASP A 157 -6.02 17.89 9.24
C ASP A 157 -6.31 17.83 7.74
N SER A 158 -7.43 18.42 7.33
CA SER A 158 -7.75 18.60 5.92
C SER A 158 -7.06 19.84 5.37
N ALA A 159 -6.39 19.71 4.22
CA ALA A 159 -5.93 20.84 3.44
C ALA A 159 -7.00 21.22 2.38
N PRO A 160 -7.28 22.51 2.10
CA PRO A 160 -8.21 22.93 1.05
C PRO A 160 -7.91 22.31 -0.32
N GLN A 161 -6.62 22.08 -0.59
CA GLN A 161 -6.13 21.42 -1.80
C GLN A 161 -6.61 19.96 -1.94
N PHE A 162 -7.10 19.32 -0.87
CA PHE A 162 -7.69 17.99 -0.94
C PHE A 162 -9.05 17.98 -1.63
N GLU A 163 -9.74 19.12 -1.73
CA GLU A 163 -11.04 19.21 -2.40
C GLU A 163 -10.94 18.80 -3.88
N LYS A 164 -9.90 19.26 -4.58
CA LYS A 164 -9.66 18.95 -6.00
C LYS A 164 -9.13 17.55 -6.25
N ILE A 165 -8.77 16.79 -5.21
CA ILE A 165 -8.20 15.45 -5.36
C ILE A 165 -9.27 14.47 -5.81
N LYS A 166 -8.98 13.80 -6.93
CA LYS A 166 -9.78 12.73 -7.53
C LYS A 166 -9.06 11.39 -7.49
N VAL A 167 -7.73 11.40 -7.38
CA VAL A 167 -6.92 10.19 -7.31
C VAL A 167 -5.93 10.30 -6.17
N VAL A 168 -5.81 9.25 -5.37
CA VAL A 168 -4.64 9.07 -4.50
C VAL A 168 -3.80 7.94 -5.06
N GLU A 169 -2.55 8.24 -5.40
CA GLU A 169 -1.53 7.27 -5.79
C GLU A 169 -0.67 6.96 -4.57
N ILE A 170 -0.56 5.69 -4.21
CA ILE A 170 0.35 5.25 -3.15
C ILE A 170 1.38 4.29 -3.74
N ILE A 171 2.65 4.64 -3.58
CA ILE A 171 3.79 3.81 -3.97
C ILE A 171 4.37 3.14 -2.72
N SER A 172 4.52 1.82 -2.76
CA SER A 172 5.21 1.13 -1.69
C SER A 172 6.72 1.40 -1.77
N GLY A 173 7.30 1.88 -0.68
CA GLY A 173 8.74 2.12 -0.54
C GLY A 173 9.60 0.86 -0.57
N ALA A 174 8.98 -0.32 -0.38
CA ALA A 174 9.61 -1.62 -0.63
C ALA A 174 9.83 -1.92 -2.13
N ALA A 175 9.40 -0.99 -2.99
CA ALA A 175 9.42 -1.00 -4.45
C ALA A 175 8.52 -2.07 -5.11
N GLY A 176 8.01 -1.73 -6.29
CA GLY A 176 7.35 -2.66 -7.20
C GLY A 176 5.82 -2.76 -7.13
N ILE A 177 5.14 -1.95 -6.31
CA ILE A 177 3.67 -1.90 -6.31
C ILE A 177 3.11 -0.47 -6.16
N TRP A 178 2.12 -0.17 -6.99
CA TRP A 178 1.37 1.08 -7.04
C TRP A 178 -0.09 0.80 -6.75
N HIS A 179 -0.67 1.62 -5.88
CA HIS A 179 -2.09 1.62 -5.59
C HIS A 179 -2.70 2.92 -6.08
N TYR A 180 -3.84 2.83 -6.74
CA TYR A 180 -4.61 3.98 -7.19
C TYR A 180 -6.00 3.94 -6.59
N TYR A 181 -6.34 4.97 -5.83
CA TYR A 181 -7.63 5.13 -5.17
C TYR A 181 -8.41 6.24 -5.88
N TYR A 182 -9.47 5.87 -6.61
CA TYR A 182 -10.23 6.79 -7.45
C TYR A 182 -11.50 7.27 -6.76
N PHE A 183 -11.62 8.57 -6.57
CA PHE A 183 -12.78 9.22 -5.94
C PHE A 183 -13.71 9.81 -6.98
N LYS A 184 -15.01 9.58 -6.80
CA LYS A 184 -16.09 10.21 -7.56
C LYS A 184 -17.12 10.73 -6.56
N ASP A 185 -17.50 12.00 -6.68
CA ASP A 185 -18.46 12.65 -5.77
C ASP A 185 -18.07 12.44 -4.28
N ASP A 186 -16.77 12.61 -3.99
CA ASP A 186 -16.13 12.39 -2.68
C ASP A 186 -16.27 10.98 -2.07
N VAL A 187 -16.59 9.98 -2.90
CA VAL A 187 -16.66 8.57 -2.50
C VAL A 187 -15.62 7.77 -3.28
N LEU A 188 -14.89 6.88 -2.59
CA LEU A 188 -13.97 5.94 -3.20
C LEU A 188 -14.75 4.98 -4.09
N SER A 189 -14.61 5.16 -5.40
CA SER A 189 -15.35 4.46 -6.44
C SER A 189 -14.65 3.19 -6.90
N SER A 190 -13.32 3.19 -6.88
CA SER A 190 -12.52 2.01 -7.22
C SER A 190 -11.10 2.10 -6.68
N ILE A 191 -10.48 0.94 -6.55
CA ILE A 191 -9.08 0.75 -6.18
C ILE A 191 -8.42 -0.02 -7.33
N ALA A 192 -7.28 0.42 -7.82
CA ALA A 192 -6.47 -0.34 -8.75
C ALA A 192 -5.10 -0.64 -8.14
N PHE A 193 -4.55 -1.80 -8.51
CA PHE A 193 -3.20 -2.20 -8.18
C PHE A 193 -2.43 -2.43 -9.46
N ASP A 194 -1.21 -1.97 -9.49
CA ASP A 194 -0.25 -2.27 -10.53
C ASP A 194 1.11 -2.61 -9.90
N SER A 195 1.92 -3.38 -10.61
CA SER A 195 3.24 -3.79 -10.14
C SER A 195 4.24 -3.80 -11.28
N ASP A 196 5.53 -3.87 -10.93
CA ASP A 196 6.61 -4.00 -11.91
C ASP A 196 6.81 -5.45 -12.42
N TYR A 197 5.92 -6.38 -12.05
CA TYR A 197 5.93 -7.72 -12.61
C TYR A 197 5.75 -7.68 -14.12
N VAL A 198 6.82 -8.01 -14.85
CA VAL A 198 6.77 -8.30 -16.28
C VAL A 198 6.35 -9.76 -16.44
N LEU A 199 5.18 -10.01 -17.04
CA LEU A 199 4.66 -11.35 -17.30
C LEU A 199 4.43 -11.53 -18.80
N ASP A 200 4.98 -12.60 -19.36
CA ASP A 200 4.64 -13.01 -20.72
C ASP A 200 3.39 -13.89 -20.67
N GLY A 201 2.37 -13.49 -21.45
CA GLY A 201 1.16 -14.29 -21.66
C GLY A 201 1.44 -15.52 -22.51
N ILE A 202 0.65 -16.57 -22.30
CA ILE A 202 0.57 -17.75 -23.18
C ILE A 202 -0.73 -17.63 -23.99
#